data_AF-A0A3M0EES7-F1
#
_entry.id   AF-A0A3M0EES7-F1
#
_cell.length_a   1.000
_cell.length_b   1.000
_cell.length_c   1.000
_cell.angle_alpha   90.00
_cell.angle_beta   90.00
_cell.angle_gamma   90.00
#
_symmetry.space_group_name_H-M   'P 1'
#
loop_
_entity.id
_entity.type
_entity.pdbx_description
1 polymer ?
#
loop_
_entity_poly.entity_id
_entity_poly.type
_entity_poly.pdbx_seq_one_letter_code
_entity_poly.pdbx_strand_id
1 'polypeptide(L)' 'MVHAARLRQILRWAHIGEAAFLGTYIYSPLHADPLWTDIARFGVFPLAALSGVWMWQQARIGRALRGNRRAPVMQS' A
#
# COMPACT_ATOMS: atom_id res chain seq x y z
N MET A 1 5.55 4.02 19.00
CA MET A 1 5.01 4.94 17.96
C MET A 1 5.89 5.04 16.69
N VAL A 2 7.21 4.88 16.78
CA VAL A 2 8.14 4.96 15.63
C VAL A 2 7.91 3.88 14.55
N HIS A 3 7.52 2.67 14.94
CA HIS A 3 7.42 1.53 14.03
C HIS A 3 6.27 1.67 13.02
N ALA A 4 5.13 2.22 13.46
CA ALA A 4 3.99 2.46 12.59
C ALA A 4 4.26 3.58 11.57
N ALA A 5 5.01 4.61 11.95
CA ALA A 5 5.42 5.67 11.03
C ALA A 5 6.40 5.14 9.97
N ARG A 6 7.38 4.33 10.40
CA ARG A 6 8.34 3.68 9.51
C ARG A 6 7.66 2.76 8.51
N LEU A 7 6.70 1.93 8.96
CA LEU A 7 5.93 1.05 8.09
C LEU A 7 5.16 1.83 7.01
N ARG A 8 4.51 2.94 7.37
CA ARG A 8 3.82 3.81 6.39
C ARG A 8 4.77 4.37 5.34
N GLN A 9 5.97 4.74 5.74
CA GLN A 9 6.97 5.27 4.83
C GLN A 9 7.48 4.18 3.88
N ILE A 10 7.76 2.98 4.39
CA ILE A 10 8.17 1.82 3.58
C ILE A 10 7.09 1.47 2.55
N LEU A 11 5.84 1.34 2.98
CA LEU A 11 4.72 1.01 2.09
C LEU A 11 4.51 2.06 0.99
N ARG A 12 4.66 3.34 1.32
CA ARG A 12 4.56 4.42 0.34
C ARG A 12 5.66 4.33 -0.71
N TRP A 13 6.91 4.14 -0.29
CA TRP A 13 8.04 4.03 -1.22
C TRP A 13 7.97 2.76 -2.07
N ALA A 14 7.52 1.64 -1.48
CA ALA A 14 7.25 0.42 -2.23
C ALA A 14 6.17 0.65 -3.31
N HIS A 15 5.04 1.27 -2.96
CA HIS A 15 3.97 1.57 -3.91
C HIS A 15 4.40 2.53 -5.04
N ILE A 16 5.21 3.54 -4.72
CA ILE A 16 5.81 4.43 -5.73
C ILE A 16 6.75 3.64 -6.65
N GLY A 17 7.55 2.71 -6.11
CA GLY A 17 8.41 1.84 -6.90
C GLY A 17 7.63 0.92 -7.84
N GLU A 18 6.54 0.31 -7.35
CA GLU A 18 5.62 -0.51 -8.14
C GLU A 18 5.00 0.30 -9.28
N ALA A 19 4.54 1.53 -8.99
CA ALA A 19 4.00 2.44 -10.01
C ALA A 19 5.05 2.87 -11.04
N ALA A 20 6.28 3.15 -10.61
CA ALA A 20 7.39 3.48 -11.51
C ALA A 20 7.74 2.29 -12.43
N PHE A 21 7.77 1.07 -11.87
CA PHE A 21 7.97 -0.16 -12.66
C PHE A 21 6.87 -0.32 -13.70
N LEU A 22 5.60 -0.20 -13.31
CA LEU A 22 4.47 -0.30 -14.24
C LEU A 22 4.51 0.80 -15.29
N GLY A 23 4.90 2.02 -14.93
CA GLY A 23 5.14 3.11 -15.87
C GLY A 23 6.19 2.73 -16.92
N THR A 24 7.36 2.24 -16.50
CA THR A 24 8.40 1.76 -17.42
C THR A 24 7.87 0.63 -18.29
N TYR A 25 7.19 -0.35 -17.73
CA TYR A 25 6.60 -1.46 -18.49
C TYR A 25 5.61 -0.98 -19.56
N ILE A 26 4.71 -0.05 -19.22
CA ILE A 26 3.69 0.49 -20.14
C ILE A 26 4.31 1.37 -21.23
N TYR A 27 5.28 2.22 -20.87
CA TYR A 27 5.84 3.22 -21.79
C TYR A 27 7.13 2.78 -22.49
N SER A 28 7.53 1.51 -22.36
CA SER A 28 8.71 0.95 -23.02
C SER A 28 8.35 -0.32 -23.80
N PRO A 29 9.22 -0.83 -24.69
CA PRO A 29 8.95 -2.06 -25.43
C PRO A 29 8.96 -3.34 -24.57
N LEU A 30 9.16 -3.25 -23.24
CA LEU A 30 9.17 -4.41 -22.34
C LEU A 30 7.85 -5.18 -22.35
N HIS A 31 6.73 -4.55 -22.69
CA HIS A 31 5.43 -5.22 -22.84
C HIS A 31 5.38 -6.25 -23.97
N ALA A 32 6.34 -6.24 -24.90
CA ALA A 32 6.43 -7.24 -25.96
C ALA A 32 7.08 -8.56 -25.48
N ASP A 33 7.77 -8.54 -24.33
CA ASP A 33 8.38 -9.72 -23.74
C ASP A 33 7.38 -10.43 -22.80
N PRO A 34 7.08 -11.72 -23.03
CA PRO A 34 6.16 -12.49 -22.19
C PRO A 34 6.57 -12.54 -20.72
N LEU A 35 7.87 -12.63 -20.42
CA LEU A 35 8.35 -12.69 -19.04
C LEU A 35 8.05 -11.38 -18.29
N TRP A 36 8.34 -10.25 -18.92
CA TRP A 36 8.06 -8.93 -18.34
C TRP A 36 6.57 -8.70 -18.16
N THR A 37 5.77 -9.19 -19.10
CA THR A 37 4.30 -9.17 -19.02
C THR A 37 3.80 -9.97 -17.83
N ASP A 38 4.31 -11.18 -17.61
CA ASP A 38 3.91 -12.02 -16.49
C ASP A 38 4.34 -11.42 -15.14
N ILE A 39 5.54 -10.86 -15.07
CA ILE A 39 6.01 -10.13 -13.88
C ILE A 39 5.09 -8.95 -13.56
N ALA A 40 4.74 -8.14 -14.56
CA ALA A 40 3.86 -6.99 -14.37
C ALA A 40 2.45 -7.44 -13.93
N ARG A 41 1.90 -8.46 -14.59
CA ARG A 41 0.51 -8.91 -14.39
C ARG A 41 0.30 -9.70 -13.09
N PHE A 42 1.22 -10.59 -12.75
CA PHE A 42 1.06 -11.51 -11.63
C PHE A 42 1.93 -11.15 -10.41
N GLY A 43 2.95 -10.32 -10.59
CA GLY A 43 3.78 -9.79 -9.50
C GLY A 43 3.38 -8.37 -9.13
N VAL A 44 3.74 -7.42 -10.00
CA VAL A 44 3.74 -5.99 -9.66
C VAL A 44 2.33 -5.43 -9.51
N PHE A 45 1.40 -5.77 -10.40
CA PHE A 45 0.04 -5.27 -10.32
C PHE A 45 -0.72 -5.74 -9.06
N PRO A 46 -0.69 -7.03 -8.67
CA PRO A 46 -1.26 -7.47 -7.40
C PRO A 46 -0.61 -6.81 -6.18
N LEU A 47 0.72 -6.67 -6.17
CA LEU A 47 1.43 -5.99 -5.08
C LEU A 47 1.01 -4.51 -4.97
N ALA A 48 0.91 -3.80 -6.10
CA ALA A 48 0.42 -2.42 -6.17
C ALA A 48 -1.00 -2.28 -5.64
N ALA A 49 -1.89 -3.21 -5.99
CA ALA A 49 -3.26 -3.21 -5.49
C ALA A 49 -3.29 -3.42 -3.97
N LEU A 50 -2.55 -4.40 -3.45
CA LEU A 50 -2.49 -4.69 -2.01
C LEU A 50 -1.88 -3.54 -1.21
N SER A 51 -0.77 -2.97 -1.68
CA SER A 51 -0.09 -1.84 -1.02
C SER A 51 -1.00 -0.59 -1.03
N GLY A 52 -1.68 -0.31 -2.14
CA GLY A 52 -2.67 0.77 -2.26
C GLY A 52 -3.87 0.60 -1.32
N VAL A 53 -4.48 -0.58 -1.30
CA VAL A 53 -5.61 -0.89 -0.39
C VAL A 53 -5.18 -0.76 1.06
N TRP A 54 -4.01 -1.29 1.42
CA TRP A 54 -3.50 -1.19 2.77
C TRP A 54 -3.27 0.26 3.20
N MET A 55 -2.67 1.07 2.33
CA MET A 55 -2.48 2.51 2.57
C MET A 55 -3.81 3.25 2.78
N TRP A 56 -4.85 2.89 2.00
CA TRP A 56 -6.20 3.48 2.15
C TRP A 56 -6.90 3.04 3.43
N GLN A 57 -6.77 1.77 3.81
CA GLN A 57 -7.43 1.21 4.99
C GLN A 57 -6.72 1.51 6.31
N GLN A 58 -5.44 1.89 6.30
CA GLN A 58 -4.69 2.26 7.51
C GLN A 58 -5.41 3.28 8.38
N ALA A 59 -6.06 4.28 7.78
CA ALA A 59 -6.83 5.29 8.52
C ALA A 59 -8.08 4.68 9.20
N ARG A 60 -8.75 3.73 8.55
CA ARG A 60 -9.92 3.02 9.11
C ARG A 60 -9.52 2.10 10.25
N ILE A 61 -8.47 1.30 10.06
CA ILE A 61 -7.92 0.39 11.09
C ILE A 61 -7.45 1.20 12.31
N GLY A 62 -6.74 2.30 12.08
CA GLY A 62 -6.30 3.19 13.16
C GLY A 62 -7.43 3.85 13.93
N ARG A 63 -8.61 4.03 13.34
CA ARG A 63 -9.83 4.51 14.04
C ARG A 63 -10.50 3.38 14.83
N ALA A 64 -10.66 2.20 14.24
CA ALA A 64 -11.24 1.04 14.91
C ALA A 64 -10.47 0.66 16.18
N LEU A 65 -9.13 0.63 16.11
CA LEU A 65 -8.27 0.32 17.25
C LEU A 65 -8.31 1.40 18.36
N ARG A 66 -8.65 2.65 18.03
CA ARG A 66 -8.76 3.77 18.99
C ARG A 66 -10.16 3.94 19.57
N GLY A 67 -11.20 3.48 18.86
CA GLY A 67 -12.60 3.53 19.31
C GLY A 67 -12.84 2.78 20.60
N ASN A 68 -12.01 1.78 20.93
CA ASN A 68 -12.15 0.97 22.14
C ASN A 68 -11.56 1.60 23.42
N ARG A 69 -11.08 2.85 23.37
CA ARG A 69 -10.44 3.54 24.52
C ARG A 69 -11.24 4.72 25.09
N ARG A 70 -12.42 5.02 24.55
CA ARG A 70 -13.30 6.03 25.14
C ARG A 70 -14.28 5.35 26.08
N ALA A 71 -13.79 4.96 27.25
CA ALA A 71 -14.68 4.77 28.39
C ALA A 71 -15.32 6.13 28.70
N PRO A 72 -16.64 6.20 28.96
CA PRO A 72 -17.28 7.46 29.30
C PRO A 72 -16.74 7.91 30.65
N VAL A 73 -16.13 9.10 30.68
CA VAL A 73 -15.88 9.80 31.95
C VAL A 73 -17.26 10.18 32.47
N MET A 74 -17.80 9.40 33.41
CA MET A 74 -18.93 9.81 34.22
C MET A 74 -18.49 11.03 35.02
N GLN A 75 -18.90 12.21 34.58
CA GLN A 75 -18.92 13.40 35.41
C GLN A 75 -20.19 13.32 36.27
N SER A 76 -19.95 13.39 37.57
CA SER A 76 -20.86 13.28 38.71
C SER A 76 -22.07 14.22 38.67
#